data_AF-A0A1F5ZV66-F1
#
_entry.id   AF-A0A1F5ZV66-F1
#
_cell.length_a   1.000
_cell.length_b   1.000
_cell.length_c   1.000
_cell.angle_alpha   90.00
_cell.angle_beta   90.00
_cell.angle_gamma   90.00
#
_symmetry.space_group_name_H-M   'P 1'
#
loop_
_entity.id
_entity.type
_entity.pdbx_description
1 polymer ?
#
loop_
_entity_poly.entity_id
_entity_poly.type
_entity_poly.pdbx_seq_one_letter_code
_entity_poly.pdbx_strand_id
1 'polypeptide(L)' 'MAHIKTGGATKGNRDSISKRLGVKLFGGEKVINGNIIIRQRGTQVHAGVGTKHGKDF' A
#
# COMPACT_ATOMS: atom_id res chain seq x y z
N MET A 1 28.44 30.53 -29.84
CA MET A 1 27.66 29.40 -29.29
C MET A 1 28.33 28.94 -28.01
N ALA A 2 27.69 29.15 -26.86
CA ALA A 2 28.26 28.78 -25.56
C ALA A 2 28.20 27.26 -25.37
N HIS A 3 29.37 26.65 -25.18
CA HIS A 3 29.48 25.25 -24.80
C HIS A 3 29.04 25.12 -23.34
N ILE A 4 27.81 24.66 -23.10
CA ILE A 4 27.50 23.84 -21.92
C ILE A 4 26.71 22.64 -22.42
N LYS A 5 27.41 21.52 -22.63
CA LYS A 5 26.79 20.19 -22.71
C LYS A 5 27.04 19.45 -21.39
N THR A 6 26.75 20.09 -20.26
CA THR A 6 26.65 19.36 -19.00
C THR A 6 25.26 18.74 -18.95
N GLY A 7 25.08 17.65 -19.70
CA GLY A 7 23.92 16.79 -19.59
C GLY A 7 23.98 16.07 -18.24
N GLY A 8 23.58 16.75 -17.18
CA GLY A 8 23.44 16.12 -15.87
C GLY A 8 22.42 15.00 -15.99
N ALA A 9 22.87 13.75 -15.87
CA ALA A 9 21.97 12.61 -15.81
C ALA A 9 20.97 12.86 -14.68
N THR A 10 19.68 12.82 -15.00
CA THR A 10 18.60 13.02 -14.04
C THR A 10 18.75 11.99 -12.92
N LYS A 11 19.18 12.44 -11.73
CA LYS A 11 19.09 11.67 -10.48
C LYS A 11 17.62 11.57 -10.09
N GLY A 12 16.84 10.78 -10.82
CA GLY A 12 15.38 10.84 -10.68
C GLY A 12 14.66 9.64 -11.24
N ASN A 13 14.80 8.51 -10.57
CA ASN A 13 13.71 7.55 -10.41
C ASN A 13 14.04 6.61 -9.26
N ARG A 14 13.54 6.93 -8.05
CA ARG A 14 13.62 6.05 -6.88
C ARG A 14 12.20 5.67 -6.50
N ASP A 15 11.71 4.60 -7.09
CA ASP A 15 10.44 4.02 -6.67
C ASP A 15 10.66 3.04 -5.53
N SER A 16 9.84 3.18 -4.48
CA SER A 16 9.80 2.21 -3.40
C SER A 16 9.03 0.96 -3.84
N ILE A 17 9.45 -0.22 -3.36
CA ILE A 17 8.74 -1.48 -3.61
C ILE A 17 7.30 -1.37 -3.06
N SER A 18 6.33 -1.79 -3.89
CA SER A 18 4.92 -1.87 -3.51
C SER A 18 4.71 -2.74 -2.27
N LYS A 19 3.87 -2.27 -1.34
CA LYS A 19 3.53 -2.96 -0.10
C LYS A 19 2.30 -3.86 -0.22
N ARG A 20 1.75 -4.04 -1.44
CA ARG A 20 0.59 -4.89 -1.74
C ARG A 20 -0.63 -4.58 -0.85
N LEU A 21 -0.89 -3.29 -0.63
CA LEU A 21 -2.09 -2.81 0.07
C LEU A 21 -3.35 -3.16 -0.74
N GLY A 22 -4.51 -3.08 -0.10
CA GLY A 22 -5.82 -3.32 -0.69
C GLY A 22 -6.65 -4.36 0.06
N VAL A 23 -7.87 -4.55 -0.45
CA VAL A 23 -8.81 -5.57 -0.01
C VAL A 23 -8.27 -6.96 -0.34
N LYS A 24 -8.45 -7.89 0.58
CA LYS A 24 -7.99 -9.29 0.47
C LYS A 24 -9.15 -10.27 0.45
N LEU A 25 -10.23 -9.94 1.17
CA LEU A 25 -11.50 -10.66 1.11
C LEU A 25 -12.64 -9.67 0.86
N PHE A 26 -13.51 -10.03 -0.06
CA PHE A 26 -14.70 -9.25 -0.42
C PHE A 26 -15.96 -9.80 0.27
N GLY A 27 -17.06 -9.06 0.19
CA GLY A 27 -18.34 -9.46 0.79
C GLY A 27 -18.86 -10.77 0.19
N GLY A 28 -19.29 -11.69 1.06
CA GLY A 28 -19.83 -13.00 0.66
C GLY A 28 -18.79 -14.12 0.54
N GLU A 29 -17.51 -13.82 0.68
CA GLU A 29 -16.46 -14.84 0.70
C GLU A 29 -16.40 -15.57 2.05
N LYS A 30 -15.99 -16.85 2.02
CA LYS A 30 -15.80 -17.64 3.22
C LYS A 30 -14.55 -17.16 3.96
N VAL A 31 -14.69 -16.86 5.25
CA VAL A 31 -13.59 -16.45 6.12
C VAL A 31 -13.37 -17.47 7.24
N ILE A 32 -12.11 -17.67 7.60
CA ILE A 32 -11.71 -18.37 8.82
C ILE A 32 -11.10 -17.38 9.81
N ASN A 33 -11.07 -17.75 11.08
CA ASN A 33 -10.46 -16.92 12.12
C ASN A 33 -8.98 -16.65 11.81
N GLY A 34 -8.58 -15.39 11.87
CA GLY A 34 -7.20 -14.95 11.57
C GLY A 34 -6.98 -14.48 10.13
N ASN A 35 -7.96 -14.58 9.25
CA ASN A 35 -7.85 -14.02 7.91
C ASN A 35 -7.73 -12.49 7.93
N ILE A 36 -6.92 -11.97 7.01
CA ILE A 36 -6.78 -10.52 6.79
C ILE A 36 -7.84 -10.10 5.77
N ILE A 37 -8.74 -9.19 6.14
CA ILE A 37 -9.78 -8.69 5.23
C ILE A 37 -9.26 -7.54 4.37
N ILE A 38 -8.52 -6.59 4.96
CA ILE A 38 -7.96 -5.42 4.28
C ILE A 38 -6.55 -5.13 4.81
N ARG A 39 -5.61 -4.84 3.91
CA ARG A 39 -4.32 -4.21 4.26
C ARG A 39 -4.34 -2.77 3.77
N GLN A 40 -4.36 -1.81 4.67
CA GLN A 40 -4.42 -0.39 4.32
C GLN A 40 -3.26 0.37 4.97
N ARG A 41 -2.95 1.54 4.41
CA ARG A 41 -2.16 2.56 5.09
C ARG A 41 -3.11 3.59 5.67
N GLY A 42 -2.95 3.91 6.95
CA GLY A 42 -3.96 4.63 7.72
C GLY A 42 -5.25 3.83 7.90
N THR A 43 -6.32 4.52 8.31
CA THR A 43 -7.60 3.89 8.66
C THR A 43 -8.72 4.45 7.79
N GLN A 44 -8.81 4.01 6.53
CA GLN A 44 -9.95 4.33 5.68
C GLN A 44 -11.18 3.48 6.05
N VAL A 45 -10.94 2.20 6.36
CA VAL A 45 -11.97 1.27 6.83
C VAL A 45 -11.73 0.93 8.30
N HIS A 46 -12.77 1.08 9.12
CA HIS A 46 -12.74 0.75 10.53
C HIS A 46 -13.15 -0.71 10.76
N ALA A 47 -12.60 -1.33 11.81
CA ALA A 47 -12.96 -2.69 12.19
C ALA A 47 -14.41 -2.73 12.69
N GLY A 48 -15.21 -3.63 12.13
CA GLY A 48 -16.57 -3.93 12.58
C GLY A 48 -16.62 -5.16 13.50
N VAL A 49 -17.84 -5.61 13.80
CA VAL A 49 -18.08 -6.79 14.66
C VAL A 49 -17.36 -8.02 14.11
N GLY A 50 -16.67 -8.77 14.99
CA GLY A 50 -15.94 -9.98 14.62
C GLY A 50 -14.58 -9.74 13.97
N THR A 51 -14.14 -8.49 13.83
CA THR A 51 -12.83 -8.13 13.27
C THR A 51 -12.03 -7.28 14.26
N LYS A 52 -10.71 -7.25 14.11
CA LYS A 52 -9.83 -6.39 14.90
C LYS A 52 -8.95 -5.55 13.98
N HIS A 53 -8.66 -4.33 14.43
CA HIS A 53 -7.71 -3.45 13.77
C HIS A 53 -6.29 -3.83 14.21
N GLY A 54 -5.36 -3.98 13.25
CA GLY A 54 -3.95 -4.29 13.53
C GLY A 54 -3.21 -3.10 14.17
N LYS A 55 -1.87 -3.07 14.15
CA LYS A 55 -1.09 -1.83 14.39
C LYS A 55 -0.34 -1.35 13.15
N ASP A 56 -0.48 -2.07 12.04
CA ASP A 56 0.27 -1.91 10.79
C ASP A 56 -0.38 -0.89 9.82
N PHE A 57 -1.08 0.12 10.34
CA PHE A 57 -1.59 1.22 9.53
C PHE A 57 -0.44 1.99 8.89
#